data_AF-A0A9J6GXW3-F1
#
_entry.id   AF-A0A9J6GXW3-F1
#
_cell.length_a   1.000
_cell.length_b   1.000
_cell.length_c   1.000
_cell.angle_alpha   90.00
_cell.angle_beta   90.00
_cell.angle_gamma   90.00
#
_symmetry.space_group_name_H-M   'P 1'
#
loop_
_entity.id
_entity.type
_entity.pdbx_description
1 polymer ?
#
loop_
_entity_poly.entity_id
_entity_poly.type
_entity_poly.pdbx_seq_one_letter_code
_entity_poly.pdbx_strand_id
1 'polypeptide(L)'
;MIGNLPGTADERRTETVKQKIKSFIAASDITRHFQEDCEFHIINCPKCSVKIRSGDLYTHLRSCNSLAEPRTARVHFDHDVDERKSLEASSQSTGRALQDISAQDNSSIASSKSQENAMKGELGRVLGEYAQDAAALKALMEERTNEMRRELEALSSSHNDRLCELEQNVTALKDILDTERNHTKEQINRDQKVAAEFKKNSEGHAAEFGALNKKLELLNAKVDELCVRTNLHAGVVESFSYRLNVVEGAMKKQMDETASRDSGGGSSGSAAVAGRDILAGENGAGDSKTLKSCSETQPSAVQASVEELLAHNKLITERLNNLSSSIDLLQAWKDSADKSASENRSKAGCSAFATENAPAEGALSSILTIVRNFGINIRSHSWVLKGLKALKKKATKAGEACHMSESVYLRGYCVSPGVVIKAQRGSFWLRFCLQVHKGVMDDDLRWPFDHEVMFSIIHPTYQRHEIHIDHPNSASLTESGDKPVMNFDTSSFCLSFLEKKEYIEDDQLILKLELLASR
;
A
#
# COMPACT_ATOMS: atom_id res chain seq x y z
N MET A 1 26.19 22.43 -47.09
CA MET A 1 27.26 22.00 -46.18
C MET A 1 26.69 21.95 -44.77
N ILE A 2 26.20 20.79 -44.32
CA ILE A 2 25.86 20.57 -42.91
C ILE A 2 26.61 19.30 -42.53
N GLY A 3 27.55 19.46 -41.60
CA GLY A 3 28.50 18.42 -41.20
C GLY A 3 27.86 17.42 -40.25
N ASN A 4 28.19 16.15 -40.47
CA ASN A 4 27.89 15.03 -39.59
C ASN A 4 28.62 15.19 -38.25
N LEU A 5 27.87 15.18 -37.14
CA LEU A 5 28.41 15.05 -35.79
C LEU A 5 28.48 13.57 -35.37
N PRO A 6 29.48 13.15 -34.58
CA PRO A 6 29.76 11.75 -34.33
C PRO A 6 28.86 11.17 -33.22
N GLY A 7 28.41 9.92 -33.46
CA GLY A 7 27.58 9.14 -32.55
C GLY A 7 28.15 9.03 -31.15
N THR A 8 27.25 9.22 -30.19
CA THR A 8 27.52 9.29 -28.75
C THR A 8 28.07 7.96 -28.22
N ALA A 9 28.85 8.03 -27.14
CA ALA A 9 29.56 6.88 -26.55
C ALA A 9 28.63 5.76 -26.04
N ASP A 10 27.32 6.01 -25.98
CA ASP A 10 26.32 5.09 -25.43
C ASP A 10 25.82 4.07 -26.46
N GLU A 11 25.68 4.46 -27.73
CA GLU A 11 25.36 3.53 -28.84
C GLU A 11 26.47 2.51 -29.08
N ARG A 12 27.73 2.89 -28.85
CA ARG A 12 28.87 1.96 -28.92
C ARG A 12 28.87 0.93 -27.78
N ARG A 13 28.30 1.24 -26.61
CA ARG A 13 28.20 0.29 -25.48
C ARG A 13 27.09 -0.74 -25.68
N THR A 14 25.94 -0.35 -26.21
CA THR A 14 24.84 -1.27 -26.49
C THR A 14 25.15 -2.25 -27.62
N GLU A 15 25.91 -1.82 -28.64
CA GLU A 15 26.35 -2.72 -29.71
C GLU A 15 27.39 -3.76 -29.20
N THR A 16 28.27 -3.35 -28.28
CA THR A 16 29.27 -4.24 -27.68
C THR A 16 28.63 -5.32 -26.77
N VAL A 17 27.51 -5.02 -26.12
CA VAL A 17 26.76 -5.98 -25.30
C VAL A 17 25.94 -6.94 -26.18
N LYS A 18 25.30 -6.44 -27.25
CA LYS A 18 24.64 -7.30 -28.26
C LYS A 18 25.61 -8.23 -28.98
N GLN A 19 26.85 -7.80 -29.18
CA GLN A 19 27.90 -8.61 -29.80
C GLN A 19 28.52 -9.63 -28.83
N LYS A 20 28.47 -9.38 -27.51
CA LYS A 20 28.90 -10.34 -26.47
C LYS A 20 27.83 -11.39 -26.11
N ILE A 21 26.54 -11.08 -26.24
CA ILE A 21 25.45 -12.03 -25.97
C ILE A 21 25.26 -13.04 -27.13
N LYS A 22 25.85 -12.77 -28.30
CA LYS A 22 25.84 -13.71 -29.45
C LYS A 22 26.79 -14.90 -29.32
N SER A 23 27.56 -15.06 -28.24
CA SER A 23 28.38 -16.26 -28.02
C SER A 23 27.62 -17.29 -27.17
N PHE A 24 26.47 -17.74 -27.66
CA PHE A 24 25.91 -19.01 -27.21
C PHE A 24 26.68 -20.13 -27.92
N ILE A 25 27.26 -21.05 -27.16
CA ILE A 25 27.88 -22.27 -27.70
C ILE A 25 26.79 -22.99 -28.50
N ALA A 26 26.89 -22.98 -29.82
CA ALA A 26 25.93 -23.68 -30.66
C ALA A 26 25.97 -25.17 -30.32
N ALA A 27 24.90 -25.92 -30.53
CA ALA A 27 24.92 -27.38 -30.30
C ALA A 27 26.05 -28.09 -31.08
N SER A 28 26.50 -27.50 -32.20
CA SER A 28 27.69 -27.91 -32.94
C SER A 28 28.99 -27.74 -32.15
N ASP A 29 29.09 -26.71 -31.31
CA ASP A 29 30.27 -26.42 -30.48
C ASP A 29 30.35 -27.34 -29.26
N ILE A 30 29.22 -27.81 -28.71
CA ILE A 30 29.20 -28.86 -27.68
C ILE A 30 29.70 -30.18 -28.26
N THR A 31 29.25 -30.54 -29.45
CA THR A 31 29.68 -31.77 -30.13
C THR A 31 31.17 -31.70 -30.48
N ARG A 32 31.64 -30.55 -30.96
CA ARG A 32 33.06 -30.29 -31.23
C ARG A 32 33.89 -30.34 -29.96
N HIS A 33 33.47 -29.70 -28.87
CA HIS A 33 34.16 -29.80 -27.59
C HIS A 33 34.26 -31.25 -27.12
N PHE A 34 33.19 -32.03 -27.24
CA PHE A 34 33.20 -33.43 -26.83
C PHE A 34 34.10 -34.31 -27.71
N GLN A 35 34.22 -34.01 -29.01
CA GLN A 35 35.03 -34.79 -29.95
C GLN A 35 36.51 -34.37 -29.97
N GLU A 36 36.81 -33.09 -29.80
CA GLU A 36 38.13 -32.51 -30.06
C GLU A 36 38.84 -31.99 -28.79
N ASP A 37 38.10 -31.44 -27.82
CA ASP A 37 38.70 -30.65 -26.72
C ASP A 37 38.50 -31.26 -25.32
N CYS A 38 37.55 -32.19 -25.14
CA CYS A 38 37.20 -32.72 -23.84
C CYS A 38 38.11 -33.88 -23.43
N GLU A 39 39.11 -33.62 -22.60
CA GLU A 39 40.06 -34.63 -22.12
C GLU A 39 39.42 -35.70 -21.22
N PHE A 40 38.20 -35.47 -20.73
CA PHE A 40 37.56 -36.28 -19.68
C PHE A 40 36.56 -37.34 -20.19
N HIS A 41 36.20 -37.34 -21.47
CA HIS A 41 35.28 -38.35 -21.99
C HIS A 41 35.99 -39.71 -22.18
N ILE A 42 35.24 -40.79 -22.04
CA ILE A 42 35.75 -42.17 -22.05
C ILE A 42 35.67 -42.75 -23.46
N ILE A 43 36.80 -43.24 -23.98
CA ILE A 43 36.94 -43.91 -25.28
C ILE A 43 37.54 -45.32 -25.10
N ASN A 44 37.37 -46.20 -26.08
CA ASN A 44 37.97 -47.53 -26.05
C ASN A 44 39.34 -47.50 -26.75
N CYS A 45 40.37 -48.08 -26.12
CA CYS A 45 41.68 -48.25 -26.73
C CYS A 45 41.58 -49.14 -27.99
N PRO A 46 42.07 -48.72 -29.17
CA PRO A 46 41.98 -49.54 -30.38
C PRO A 46 42.86 -50.81 -30.35
N LYS A 47 43.85 -50.88 -29.45
CA LYS A 47 44.74 -52.04 -29.33
C LYS A 47 44.20 -53.14 -28.43
N CYS A 48 43.51 -52.79 -27.34
CA CYS A 48 43.06 -53.74 -26.31
C CYS A 48 41.59 -53.58 -25.86
N SER A 49 40.87 -52.63 -26.44
CA SER A 49 39.46 -52.31 -26.15
C SER A 49 39.15 -51.85 -24.71
N VAL A 50 40.16 -51.54 -23.89
CA VAL A 50 39.97 -50.98 -22.54
C VAL A 50 39.45 -49.55 -22.60
N LYS A 51 38.47 -49.22 -21.74
CA LYS A 51 37.92 -47.86 -21.57
C LYS A 51 38.94 -46.96 -20.87
N ILE A 52 39.34 -45.87 -21.53
CA ILE A 52 40.34 -44.90 -21.09
C ILE A 52 39.83 -43.47 -21.31
N ARG A 53 40.28 -42.50 -20.50
CA ARG A 53 39.97 -41.08 -20.74
C ARG A 53 40.71 -40.59 -21.98
N SER A 54 40.08 -39.72 -22.77
CA SER A 54 40.68 -39.19 -24.00
C SER A 54 42.06 -38.53 -23.76
N GLY A 55 42.22 -37.77 -22.66
CA GLY A 55 43.51 -37.18 -22.29
C GLY A 55 44.62 -38.19 -21.94
N ASP A 56 44.24 -39.39 -21.51
CA ASP A 56 45.16 -40.50 -21.18
C ASP A 56 45.42 -41.43 -22.38
N LEU A 57 44.84 -41.16 -23.55
CA LEU A 57 44.96 -42.03 -24.74
C LEU A 57 46.41 -42.22 -25.17
N TYR A 58 47.19 -41.15 -25.19
CA TYR A 58 48.58 -41.18 -25.65
C TYR A 58 49.48 -41.96 -24.68
N THR A 59 49.36 -41.72 -23.37
CA THR A 59 50.11 -42.43 -22.32
C THR A 59 49.73 -43.92 -22.26
N HIS A 60 48.45 -44.23 -22.41
CA HIS A 60 47.99 -45.60 -22.54
C HIS A 60 48.53 -46.27 -23.81
N LEU A 61 48.39 -45.67 -25.00
CA LEU A 61 48.86 -46.27 -26.26
C LEU A 61 50.37 -46.57 -26.29
N ARG A 62 51.16 -45.79 -25.53
CA ARG A 62 52.61 -45.96 -25.38
C ARG A 62 53.00 -47.10 -24.44
N SER A 63 52.15 -47.43 -23.48
CA SER A 63 52.32 -48.54 -22.52
C SER A 63 51.51 -49.78 -22.88
N CYS A 64 50.59 -49.66 -23.82
CA CYS A 64 49.72 -50.73 -24.30
C CYS A 64 50.51 -51.69 -25.21
N ASN A 65 51.04 -52.75 -24.59
CA ASN A 65 51.80 -53.84 -25.22
C ASN A 65 50.92 -55.00 -25.71
N SER A 66 49.65 -54.76 -26.04
CA SER A 66 48.82 -55.80 -26.66
C SER A 66 49.26 -56.02 -28.11
N LEU A 67 50.35 -56.76 -28.29
CA LEU A 67 50.61 -57.54 -29.48
C LEU A 67 49.50 -58.58 -29.55
N ALA A 68 48.38 -58.20 -30.17
CA ALA A 68 47.47 -59.18 -30.74
C ALA A 68 48.25 -59.86 -31.86
N GLU A 69 48.81 -61.03 -31.57
CA GLU A 69 49.31 -61.93 -32.61
C GLU A 69 48.21 -62.11 -33.66
N PRO A 70 48.49 -61.89 -34.95
CA PRO A 70 47.58 -62.29 -35.99
C PRO A 70 47.52 -63.82 -35.95
N ARG A 71 46.38 -64.37 -35.51
CA ARG A 71 46.05 -65.78 -35.67
C ARG A 71 46.04 -66.12 -37.16
N THR A 72 47.21 -66.42 -37.69
CA THR A 72 47.40 -67.09 -38.98
C THR A 72 47.28 -68.58 -38.71
N ALA A 73 46.06 -69.09 -38.79
CA ALA A 73 45.85 -70.52 -38.93
C ALA A 73 46.36 -70.93 -40.33
N ARG A 74 47.58 -71.45 -40.38
CA ARG A 74 48.05 -72.26 -41.52
C ARG A 74 47.22 -73.54 -41.55
N VAL A 75 46.34 -73.65 -42.54
CA VAL A 75 45.68 -74.90 -42.89
C VAL A 75 46.65 -75.68 -43.77
N HIS A 76 47.06 -76.86 -43.29
CA HIS A 76 47.81 -77.85 -44.05
C HIS A 76 46.85 -78.55 -45.03
N PHE A 77 47.20 -78.53 -46.32
CA PHE A 77 46.65 -79.43 -47.33
C PHE A 77 47.24 -80.82 -47.13
N ASP A 78 46.37 -81.82 -46.94
CA ASP A 78 46.41 -83.13 -47.61
C ASP A 78 45.32 -84.03 -47.00
N HIS A 79 44.13 -84.06 -47.59
CA HIS A 79 43.38 -85.31 -47.82
C HIS A 79 42.22 -85.10 -48.78
N ASP A 80 42.43 -85.62 -49.98
CA ASP A 80 41.55 -85.52 -51.14
C ASP A 80 40.36 -86.50 -51.04
N VAL A 81 39.23 -86.06 -51.61
CA VAL A 81 38.02 -86.82 -52.05
C VAL A 81 36.77 -86.92 -51.13
N ASP A 82 36.82 -86.80 -49.79
CA ASP A 82 35.57 -86.86 -48.96
C ASP A 82 35.08 -85.50 -48.42
N GLU A 83 35.86 -84.43 -48.60
CA GLU A 83 35.57 -83.09 -48.04
C GLU A 83 34.55 -82.29 -48.87
N ARG A 84 34.42 -82.55 -50.18
CA ARG A 84 33.44 -81.85 -51.04
C ARG A 84 31.99 -82.13 -50.64
N LYS A 85 31.67 -83.37 -50.24
CA LYS A 85 30.30 -83.70 -49.76
C LYS A 85 29.98 -83.04 -48.43
N SER A 86 30.97 -82.91 -47.54
CA SER A 86 30.83 -82.23 -46.25
C SER A 86 30.69 -80.70 -46.42
N LEU A 87 31.49 -80.10 -47.30
CA LEU A 87 31.40 -78.67 -47.65
C LEU A 87 30.09 -78.33 -48.36
N GLU A 88 29.59 -79.21 -49.24
CA GLU A 88 28.32 -78.99 -49.93
C GLU A 88 27.12 -79.14 -48.97
N ALA A 89 27.16 -80.10 -48.05
CA ALA A 89 26.17 -80.21 -46.97
C ALA A 89 26.21 -79.00 -46.02
N SER A 90 27.40 -78.51 -45.67
CA SER A 90 27.59 -77.30 -44.87
C SER A 90 27.09 -76.06 -45.59
N SER A 91 27.38 -75.90 -46.89
CA SER A 91 26.90 -74.79 -47.71
C SER A 91 25.37 -74.80 -47.87
N GLN A 92 24.76 -75.98 -48.02
CA GLN A 92 23.31 -76.11 -48.02
C GLN A 92 22.70 -75.79 -46.65
N SER A 93 23.35 -76.20 -45.55
CA SER A 93 22.91 -75.89 -44.19
C SER A 93 23.02 -74.40 -43.87
N THR A 94 24.10 -73.73 -44.28
CA THR A 94 24.25 -72.28 -44.10
C THR A 94 23.30 -71.50 -45.00
N GLY A 95 23.05 -71.96 -46.22
CA GLY A 95 22.04 -71.39 -47.11
C GLY A 95 20.63 -71.41 -46.50
N ARG A 96 20.23 -72.55 -45.90
CA ARG A 96 18.95 -72.66 -45.18
C ARG A 96 18.90 -71.75 -43.96
N ALA A 97 19.95 -71.73 -43.14
CA ALA A 97 20.01 -70.86 -41.96
C ALA A 97 19.92 -69.37 -42.33
N LEU A 98 20.57 -68.93 -43.41
CA LEU A 98 20.46 -67.55 -43.89
C LEU A 98 19.06 -67.22 -44.42
N GLN A 99 18.40 -68.19 -45.05
CA GLN A 99 17.03 -68.01 -45.53
C GLN A 99 16.04 -67.92 -44.36
N ASP A 100 16.22 -68.72 -43.31
CA ASP A 100 15.42 -68.67 -42.09
C ASP A 100 15.63 -67.35 -41.31
N ILE A 101 16.89 -66.89 -41.20
CA ILE A 101 17.21 -65.58 -40.61
C ILE A 101 16.57 -64.46 -41.42
N SER A 102 16.67 -64.49 -42.75
CA SER A 102 16.05 -63.48 -43.61
C SER A 102 14.52 -63.46 -43.47
N ALA A 103 13.88 -64.62 -43.36
CA ALA A 103 12.45 -64.72 -43.11
C ALA A 103 12.07 -64.15 -41.72
N GLN A 104 12.86 -64.46 -40.69
CA GLN A 104 12.66 -63.96 -39.33
C GLN A 104 12.85 -62.44 -39.23
N ASP A 105 13.86 -61.89 -39.90
CA ASP A 105 14.12 -60.45 -39.95
C ASP A 105 13.00 -59.71 -40.67
N ASN A 106 12.56 -60.20 -41.83
CA ASN A 106 11.46 -59.61 -42.57
C ASN A 106 10.15 -59.61 -41.75
N SER A 107 9.87 -60.70 -41.02
CA SER A 107 8.73 -60.77 -40.10
C SER A 107 8.86 -59.77 -38.94
N SER A 108 10.05 -59.63 -38.35
CA SER A 108 10.31 -58.69 -37.25
C SER A 108 10.17 -57.23 -37.70
N ILE A 109 10.67 -56.91 -38.91
CA ILE A 109 10.51 -55.58 -39.53
C ILE A 109 9.03 -55.28 -39.79
N ALA A 110 8.26 -56.24 -40.29
CA ALA A 110 6.83 -56.06 -40.54
C ALA A 110 6.06 -55.79 -39.23
N SER A 111 6.36 -56.56 -38.16
CA SER A 111 5.77 -56.35 -36.84
C SER A 111 6.15 -54.98 -36.25
N SER A 112 7.41 -54.57 -36.38
CA SER A 112 7.89 -53.27 -35.88
C SER A 112 7.20 -52.10 -36.61
N LYS A 113 7.07 -52.17 -37.95
CA LYS A 113 6.32 -51.18 -38.73
C LYS A 113 4.85 -51.12 -38.34
N SER A 114 4.23 -52.26 -38.04
CA SER A 114 2.85 -52.30 -37.56
C SER A 114 2.69 -51.61 -36.20
N GLN A 115 3.61 -51.84 -35.27
CA GLN A 115 3.64 -51.15 -33.97
C GLN A 115 3.90 -49.65 -34.12
N GLU A 116 4.81 -49.24 -35.00
CA GLU A 116 5.07 -47.82 -35.29
C GLU A 116 3.81 -47.12 -35.81
N ASN A 117 3.09 -47.74 -36.76
CA ASN A 117 1.85 -47.18 -37.28
C ASN A 117 0.75 -47.10 -36.21
N ALA A 118 0.65 -48.10 -35.32
CA ALA A 118 -0.29 -48.07 -34.20
C ALA A 118 0.04 -46.92 -33.22
N MET A 119 1.33 -46.74 -32.88
CA MET A 119 1.78 -45.67 -32.01
C MET A 119 1.56 -44.28 -32.62
N LYS A 120 1.78 -44.13 -33.94
CA LYS A 120 1.46 -42.90 -34.68
C LYS A 120 -0.03 -42.57 -34.65
N GLY A 121 -0.88 -43.57 -34.80
CA GLY A 121 -2.34 -43.41 -34.68
C GLY A 121 -2.74 -42.92 -33.28
N GLU A 122 -2.20 -43.53 -32.25
CA GLU A 122 -2.48 -43.16 -30.85
C GLU A 122 -1.94 -41.76 -30.50
N LEU A 123 -0.74 -41.43 -30.95
CA LEU A 123 -0.18 -40.09 -30.80
C LEU A 123 -1.05 -39.03 -31.50
N GLY A 124 -1.52 -39.32 -32.71
CA GLY A 124 -2.44 -38.44 -33.44
C GLY A 124 -3.76 -38.23 -32.70
N ARG A 125 -4.31 -39.28 -32.07
CA ARG A 125 -5.51 -39.20 -31.23
C ARG A 125 -5.30 -38.29 -30.02
N VAL A 126 -4.21 -38.52 -29.27
CA VAL A 126 -3.86 -37.73 -28.08
C VAL A 126 -3.62 -36.25 -28.44
N LEU A 127 -2.89 -35.97 -29.52
CA LEU A 127 -2.69 -34.60 -30.00
C LEU A 127 -4.01 -33.93 -30.42
N GLY A 128 -4.94 -34.69 -30.99
CA GLY A 128 -6.29 -34.20 -31.31
C GLY A 128 -7.08 -33.81 -30.06
N GLU A 129 -7.02 -34.61 -29.00
CA GLU A 129 -7.65 -34.32 -27.70
C GLU A 129 -7.05 -33.06 -27.06
N TYR A 130 -5.72 -32.94 -27.02
CA TYR A 130 -5.06 -31.72 -26.52
C TYR A 130 -5.45 -30.47 -27.31
N ALA A 131 -5.59 -30.57 -28.64
CA ALA A 131 -6.01 -29.44 -29.46
C ALA A 131 -7.46 -29.00 -29.16
N GLN A 132 -8.35 -29.97 -28.88
CA GLN A 132 -9.72 -29.69 -28.47
C GLN A 132 -9.78 -29.05 -27.08
N ASP A 133 -9.02 -29.56 -26.11
CA ASP A 133 -8.94 -29.00 -24.76
C ASP A 133 -8.37 -27.57 -24.77
N ALA A 134 -7.33 -27.32 -25.58
CA ALA A 134 -6.76 -25.99 -25.75
C ALA A 134 -7.78 -25.01 -26.36
N ALA A 135 -8.59 -25.46 -27.33
CA ALA A 135 -9.65 -24.65 -27.91
C ALA A 135 -10.78 -24.35 -26.89
N ALA A 136 -11.16 -25.34 -26.08
CA ALA A 136 -12.15 -25.18 -25.01
C ALA A 136 -11.65 -24.20 -23.94
N LEU A 137 -10.38 -24.31 -23.53
CA LEU A 137 -9.76 -23.38 -22.59
C LEU A 137 -9.70 -21.95 -23.15
N LYS A 138 -9.36 -21.78 -24.44
CA LYS A 138 -9.38 -20.48 -25.12
C LYS A 138 -10.78 -19.86 -25.09
N ALA A 139 -11.83 -20.65 -25.35
CA ALA A 139 -13.22 -20.19 -25.30
C ALA A 139 -13.64 -19.77 -23.88
N LEU A 140 -13.30 -20.55 -22.85
CA LEU A 140 -13.58 -20.22 -21.46
C LEU A 140 -12.88 -18.94 -20.99
N MET A 141 -11.62 -18.73 -21.40
CA MET A 141 -10.90 -17.49 -21.06
C MET A 141 -11.50 -16.26 -21.75
N GLU A 142 -11.93 -16.39 -23.01
CA GLU A 142 -12.61 -15.31 -23.73
C GLU A 142 -13.97 -14.97 -23.08
N GLU A 143 -14.75 -15.99 -22.69
CA GLU A 143 -16.00 -15.81 -21.96
C GLU A 143 -15.78 -15.09 -20.63
N ARG A 144 -14.78 -15.52 -19.84
CA ARG A 144 -14.46 -14.87 -18.55
C ARG A 144 -13.97 -13.43 -18.74
N THR A 145 -13.21 -13.17 -19.80
CA THR A 145 -12.76 -11.81 -20.15
C THR A 145 -13.94 -10.92 -20.51
N ASN A 146 -14.91 -11.44 -21.27
CA ASN A 146 -16.13 -10.71 -21.62
C ASN A 146 -17.04 -10.48 -20.40
N GLU A 147 -17.13 -11.44 -19.48
CA GLU A 147 -17.83 -11.26 -18.21
C GLU A 147 -17.20 -10.15 -17.37
N MET A 148 -15.87 -10.21 -17.18
CA MET A 148 -15.14 -9.19 -16.43
C MET A 148 -15.27 -7.79 -17.05
N ARG A 149 -15.31 -7.70 -18.39
CA ARG A 149 -15.58 -6.44 -19.09
C ARG A 149 -16.98 -5.91 -18.78
N ARG A 150 -18.00 -6.77 -18.82
CA ARG A 150 -19.39 -6.38 -18.48
C ARG A 150 -19.53 -5.95 -17.02
N GLU A 151 -18.91 -6.67 -16.09
CA GLU A 151 -18.86 -6.28 -14.67
C GLU A 151 -18.20 -4.89 -14.50
N LEU A 152 -17.10 -4.63 -15.21
CA LEU A 152 -16.40 -3.35 -15.16
C LEU A 152 -17.23 -2.20 -15.76
N GLU A 153 -17.91 -2.43 -16.88
CA GLU A 153 -18.82 -1.46 -17.50
C GLU A 153 -20.02 -1.13 -16.60
N ALA A 154 -20.60 -2.15 -15.96
CA ALA A 154 -21.70 -1.97 -15.01
C ALA A 154 -21.26 -1.16 -13.76
N LEU A 155 -20.07 -1.45 -13.22
CA LEU A 155 -19.48 -0.69 -12.12
C LEU A 155 -19.16 0.75 -12.53
N SER A 156 -18.62 0.95 -13.74
CA SER A 156 -18.34 2.28 -14.27
C SER A 156 -19.62 3.10 -14.44
N SER A 157 -20.69 2.51 -14.99
CA SER A 157 -22.00 3.16 -15.10
C SER A 157 -22.54 3.54 -13.71
N SER A 158 -22.54 2.60 -12.76
CA SER A 158 -23.02 2.86 -11.39
C SER A 158 -22.22 3.96 -10.69
N HIS A 159 -20.90 4.03 -10.90
CA HIS A 159 -20.08 5.12 -10.38
C HIS A 159 -20.42 6.46 -11.03
N ASN A 160 -20.65 6.51 -12.34
CA ASN A 160 -21.05 7.74 -13.02
C ASN A 160 -22.42 8.24 -12.53
N ASP A 161 -23.37 7.33 -12.28
CA ASP A 161 -24.68 7.69 -11.72
C ASP A 161 -24.53 8.31 -10.32
N ARG A 162 -23.70 7.71 -9.46
CA ARG A 162 -23.40 8.25 -8.12
C ARG A 162 -22.67 9.59 -8.17
N LEU A 163 -21.77 9.79 -9.14
CA LEU A 163 -21.12 11.08 -9.33
C LEU A 163 -22.14 12.15 -9.75
N CYS A 164 -23.07 11.83 -10.65
CA CYS A 164 -24.14 12.73 -11.04
C CYS A 164 -25.04 13.09 -9.85
N GLU A 165 -25.40 12.13 -9.00
CA GLU A 165 -26.15 12.39 -7.76
C GLU A 165 -25.37 13.30 -6.79
N LEU A 166 -24.07 13.07 -6.62
CA LEU A 166 -23.22 13.92 -5.79
C LEU A 166 -23.11 15.34 -6.34
N GLU A 167 -22.98 15.52 -7.65
CA GLU A 167 -22.97 16.84 -8.29
C GLU A 167 -24.29 17.59 -8.08
N GLN A 168 -25.43 16.89 -8.16
CA GLN A 168 -26.74 17.47 -7.86
C GLN A 168 -26.84 17.88 -6.39
N ASN A 169 -26.38 17.03 -5.46
CA ASN A 169 -26.38 17.33 -4.02
C ASN A 169 -25.47 18.53 -3.69
N VAL A 170 -24.28 18.62 -4.31
CA VAL A 170 -23.38 19.77 -4.14
C VAL A 170 -24.02 21.06 -4.65
N THR A 171 -24.73 20.99 -5.77
CA THR A 171 -25.46 22.14 -6.33
C THR A 171 -26.58 22.59 -5.40
N ALA A 172 -27.39 21.65 -4.88
CA ALA A 172 -28.46 21.96 -3.93
C ALA A 172 -27.92 22.57 -2.62
N LEU A 173 -26.81 22.07 -2.09
CA LEU A 173 -26.16 22.64 -0.91
C LEU A 173 -25.64 24.06 -1.15
N LYS A 174 -25.15 24.35 -2.36
CA LYS A 174 -24.75 25.71 -2.77
C LYS A 174 -25.92 26.68 -2.72
N ASP A 175 -27.07 26.28 -3.26
CA ASP A 175 -28.28 27.11 -3.26
C ASP A 175 -28.79 27.39 -1.84
N ILE A 176 -28.72 26.39 -0.95
CA ILE A 176 -29.04 26.56 0.47
C ILE A 176 -28.10 27.57 1.13
N LEU A 177 -26.78 27.42 0.90
CA LEU A 177 -25.78 28.33 1.45
C LEU A 177 -25.96 29.77 0.97
N ASP A 178 -26.28 29.97 -0.32
CA ASP A 178 -26.55 31.30 -0.86
C ASP A 178 -27.83 31.90 -0.29
N THR A 179 -28.86 31.08 -0.06
CA THR A 179 -30.10 31.48 0.61
C THR A 179 -29.85 31.94 2.05
N GLU A 180 -29.12 31.15 2.84
CA GLU A 180 -28.73 31.50 4.22
C GLU A 180 -27.86 32.75 4.28
N ARG A 181 -26.93 32.89 3.33
CA ARG A 181 -26.09 34.09 3.21
C ARG A 181 -26.93 35.34 2.94
N ASN A 182 -27.94 35.24 2.08
CA ASN A 182 -28.84 36.36 1.78
C ASN A 182 -29.73 36.68 2.98
N HIS A 183 -30.27 35.68 3.67
CA HIS A 183 -31.03 35.87 4.91
C HIS A 183 -30.20 36.59 5.99
N THR A 184 -28.94 36.19 6.16
CA THR A 184 -28.02 36.82 7.12
C THR A 184 -27.73 38.28 6.75
N LYS A 185 -27.54 38.59 5.47
CA LYS A 185 -27.37 39.99 5.00
C LYS A 185 -28.61 40.83 5.31
N GLU A 186 -29.81 40.29 5.08
CA GLU A 186 -31.05 40.99 5.41
C GLU A 186 -31.21 41.22 6.91
N GLN A 187 -30.86 40.23 7.74
CA GLN A 187 -30.88 40.36 9.20
C GLN A 187 -29.91 41.45 9.66
N ILE A 188 -28.68 41.46 9.15
CA ILE A 188 -27.69 42.51 9.44
C ILE A 188 -28.23 43.88 9.05
N ASN A 189 -28.85 44.02 7.88
CA ASN A 189 -29.44 45.29 7.45
C ASN A 189 -30.59 45.74 8.36
N ARG A 190 -31.44 44.81 8.82
CA ARG A 190 -32.50 45.10 9.80
C ARG A 190 -31.92 45.56 11.14
N ASP A 191 -30.92 44.85 11.65
CA ASP A 191 -30.27 45.17 12.92
C ASP A 191 -29.55 46.53 12.86
N GLN A 192 -28.88 46.84 11.75
CA GLN A 192 -28.27 48.15 11.51
C GLN A 192 -29.30 49.27 11.50
N LYS A 193 -30.49 49.04 10.91
CA LYS A 193 -31.59 50.02 10.92
C LYS A 193 -32.10 50.26 12.34
N VAL A 194 -32.33 49.20 13.11
CA VAL A 194 -32.76 49.30 14.52
C VAL A 194 -31.71 50.03 15.35
N ALA A 195 -30.42 49.73 15.16
CA ALA A 195 -29.32 50.41 15.85
C ALA A 195 -29.27 51.92 15.50
N ALA A 196 -29.52 52.29 14.25
CA ALA A 196 -29.57 53.69 13.82
C ALA A 196 -30.76 54.44 14.46
N GLU A 197 -31.94 53.81 14.53
CA GLU A 197 -33.12 54.37 15.21
C GLU A 197 -32.89 54.53 16.72
N PHE A 198 -32.30 53.52 17.37
CA PHE A 198 -31.93 53.59 18.78
C PHE A 198 -30.94 54.73 19.04
N LYS A 199 -29.92 54.89 18.19
CA LYS A 199 -28.95 55.98 18.28
C LYS A 199 -29.65 57.35 18.19
N LYS A 200 -30.53 57.53 17.20
CA LYS A 200 -31.31 58.78 17.03
C LYS A 200 -32.16 59.10 18.26
N ASN A 201 -32.84 58.10 18.84
CA ASN A 201 -33.63 58.29 20.06
C ASN A 201 -32.76 58.63 21.27
N SER A 202 -31.59 57.98 21.41
CA SER A 202 -30.65 58.26 22.48
C SER A 202 -30.09 59.69 22.42
N GLU A 203 -29.80 60.21 21.22
CA GLU A 203 -29.39 61.59 21.01
C GLU A 203 -30.50 62.58 21.38
N GLY A 204 -31.76 62.24 21.06
CA GLY A 204 -32.95 63.00 21.49
C GLY A 204 -33.08 63.08 23.01
N HIS A 205 -33.00 61.94 23.71
CA HIS A 205 -33.06 61.90 25.17
C HIS A 205 -31.87 62.60 25.84
N ALA A 206 -30.66 62.50 25.27
CA ALA A 206 -29.50 63.22 25.76
C ALA A 206 -29.70 64.75 25.67
N ALA A 207 -30.32 65.24 24.59
CA ALA A 207 -30.66 66.65 24.43
C ALA A 207 -31.74 67.11 25.44
N GLU A 208 -32.79 66.32 25.65
CA GLU A 208 -33.83 66.60 26.66
C GLU A 208 -33.26 66.62 28.07
N PHE A 209 -32.43 65.63 28.42
CA PHE A 209 -31.77 65.56 29.72
C PHE A 209 -30.83 66.75 29.92
N GLY A 210 -30.06 67.14 28.89
CA GLY A 210 -29.25 68.36 28.93
C GLY A 210 -30.07 69.63 29.15
N ALA A 211 -31.26 69.74 28.55
CA ALA A 211 -32.16 70.86 28.76
C ALA A 211 -32.77 70.89 30.18
N LEU A 212 -33.14 69.72 30.72
CA LEU A 212 -33.58 69.55 32.11
C LEU A 212 -32.48 69.94 33.10
N ASN A 213 -31.24 69.51 32.87
CA ASN A 213 -30.10 69.86 33.72
C ASN A 213 -29.87 71.38 33.76
N LYS A 214 -29.93 72.06 32.61
CA LYS A 214 -29.86 73.54 32.57
C LYS A 214 -30.99 74.23 33.34
N LYS A 215 -32.22 73.69 33.28
CA LYS A 215 -33.34 74.21 34.08
C LYS A 215 -33.11 74.01 35.58
N LEU A 216 -32.54 72.86 35.97
CA LEU A 216 -32.19 72.58 37.36
C LEU A 216 -31.11 73.53 37.87
N GLU A 217 -30.05 73.77 37.07
CA GLU A 217 -29.02 74.77 37.39
C GLU A 217 -29.61 76.18 37.59
N LEU A 218 -30.54 76.59 36.73
CA LEU A 218 -31.25 77.88 36.88
C LEU A 218 -32.11 77.92 38.15
N LEU A 219 -32.77 76.81 38.48
CA LEU A 219 -33.59 76.72 39.69
C LEU A 219 -32.73 76.80 40.95
N ASN A 220 -31.59 76.09 40.97
CA ASN A 220 -30.62 76.16 42.07
C ASN A 220 -30.09 77.59 42.24
N ALA A 221 -29.74 78.28 41.15
CA ALA A 221 -29.32 79.68 41.23
C ALA A 221 -30.39 80.60 41.84
N LYS A 222 -31.68 80.36 41.55
CA LYS A 222 -32.79 81.08 42.20
C LYS A 222 -32.97 80.72 43.66
N VAL A 223 -32.76 79.46 44.03
CA VAL A 223 -32.79 79.03 45.44
C VAL A 223 -31.67 79.72 46.22
N ASP A 224 -30.47 79.81 45.66
CA ASP A 224 -29.35 80.53 46.26
C ASP A 224 -29.69 82.03 46.44
N GLU A 225 -30.30 82.67 45.44
CA GLU A 225 -30.78 84.05 45.53
C GLU A 225 -31.82 84.22 46.65
N LEU A 226 -32.80 83.31 46.74
CA LEU A 226 -33.81 83.32 47.80
C LEU A 226 -33.20 83.11 49.18
N CYS A 227 -32.25 82.18 49.31
CA CYS A 227 -31.49 81.95 50.54
C CYS A 227 -30.77 83.22 51.01
N VAL A 228 -30.13 83.95 50.09
CA VAL A 228 -29.50 85.24 50.39
C VAL A 228 -30.54 86.26 50.87
N ARG A 229 -31.70 86.36 50.21
CA ARG A 229 -32.79 87.27 50.62
C ARG A 229 -33.37 86.89 51.99
N THR A 230 -33.60 85.61 52.26
CA THR A 230 -34.11 85.14 53.55
C THR A 230 -33.10 85.34 54.66
N ASN A 231 -31.80 85.13 54.41
CA ASN A 231 -30.74 85.43 55.38
C ASN A 231 -30.65 86.94 55.66
N LEU A 232 -30.86 87.79 54.66
CA LEU A 232 -30.96 89.24 54.84
C LEU A 232 -32.16 89.60 55.74
N HIS A 233 -33.33 89.02 55.46
CA HIS A 233 -34.54 89.22 56.27
C HIS A 233 -34.37 88.67 57.69
N ALA A 234 -33.74 87.51 57.87
CA ALA A 234 -33.41 86.94 59.17
C ALA A 234 -32.50 87.89 59.95
N GLY A 235 -31.48 88.47 59.31
CA GLY A 235 -30.64 89.50 59.94
C GLY A 235 -31.40 90.76 60.33
N VAL A 236 -32.39 91.19 59.52
CA VAL A 236 -33.29 92.30 59.89
C VAL A 236 -34.17 91.92 61.08
N VAL A 237 -34.74 90.72 61.09
CA VAL A 237 -35.58 90.21 62.19
C VAL A 237 -34.76 90.05 63.47
N GLU A 238 -33.53 89.53 63.41
CA GLU A 238 -32.61 89.47 64.55
C GLU A 238 -32.22 90.87 65.03
N SER A 239 -32.01 91.83 64.12
CA SER A 239 -31.78 93.24 64.49
C SER A 239 -32.99 93.86 65.20
N PHE A 240 -34.20 93.56 64.73
CA PHE A 240 -35.44 93.96 65.38
C PHE A 240 -35.64 93.25 66.72
N SER A 241 -35.33 91.96 66.81
CA SER A 241 -35.36 91.19 68.05
C SER A 241 -34.36 91.71 69.06
N TYR A 242 -33.15 92.10 68.64
CA TYR A 242 -32.17 92.73 69.50
C TYR A 242 -32.66 94.09 70.00
N ARG A 243 -33.25 94.92 69.12
CA ARG A 243 -33.85 96.20 69.52
C ARG A 243 -35.03 96.00 70.47
N LEU A 244 -35.87 95.00 70.24
CA LEU A 244 -36.97 94.61 71.13
C LEU A 244 -36.44 94.12 72.47
N ASN A 245 -35.40 93.28 72.50
CA ASN A 245 -34.76 92.83 73.73
C ASN A 245 -34.06 93.98 74.48
N VAL A 246 -33.56 95.01 73.78
CA VAL A 246 -33.03 96.23 74.39
C VAL A 246 -34.16 97.09 74.99
N VAL A 247 -35.32 97.19 74.32
CA VAL A 247 -36.51 97.87 74.84
C VAL A 247 -37.12 97.09 76.01
N GLU A 248 -37.21 95.77 75.89
CA GLU A 248 -37.64 94.86 76.95
C GLU A 248 -36.67 94.93 78.12
N GLY A 249 -35.35 94.95 77.87
CA GLY A 249 -34.34 95.17 78.90
C GLY A 249 -34.41 96.55 79.55
N ALA A 250 -34.79 97.59 78.81
CA ALA A 250 -35.05 98.92 79.36
C ALA A 250 -36.34 98.96 80.20
N MET A 251 -37.38 98.23 79.79
CA MET A 251 -38.61 98.05 80.57
C MET A 251 -38.39 97.16 81.80
N LYS A 252 -37.55 96.13 81.69
CA LYS A 252 -37.14 95.26 82.80
C LYS A 252 -36.26 96.01 83.79
N LYS A 253 -35.37 96.89 83.32
CA LYS A 253 -34.63 97.85 84.15
C LYS A 253 -35.55 98.85 84.87
N GLN A 254 -36.74 99.13 84.32
CA GLN A 254 -37.77 99.94 84.97
C GLN A 254 -38.65 99.13 85.96
N MET A 255 -38.83 97.83 85.73
CA MET A 255 -39.56 96.92 86.64
C MET A 255 -38.69 96.39 87.79
N ASP A 256 -37.38 96.20 87.57
CA ASP A 256 -36.44 95.70 88.57
C ASP A 256 -36.04 96.77 89.61
N GLU A 257 -36.47 98.03 89.44
CA GLU A 257 -36.49 99.05 90.51
C GLU A 257 -37.70 98.90 91.47
N THR A 258 -38.60 97.94 91.25
CA THR A 258 -39.82 97.76 92.06
C THR A 258 -40.06 96.37 92.67
N ALA A 259 -39.16 95.40 92.52
CA ALA A 259 -39.41 94.07 93.09
C ALA A 259 -38.13 93.32 93.50
N SER A 260 -37.50 93.78 94.58
CA SER A 260 -36.67 92.93 95.44
C SER A 260 -37.58 92.20 96.43
N ARG A 261 -37.86 90.91 96.20
CA ARG A 261 -38.10 89.90 97.25
C ARG A 261 -38.40 88.49 96.71
N ASP A 262 -37.69 87.54 97.32
CA ASP A 262 -38.03 86.14 97.62
C ASP A 262 -37.95 85.02 96.57
N SER A 263 -37.02 84.08 96.87
CA SER A 263 -37.10 82.59 96.80
C SER A 263 -37.38 81.93 95.44
N GLY A 264 -36.84 80.79 95.03
CA GLY A 264 -36.07 79.71 95.65
C GLY A 264 -36.42 78.39 94.92
N GLY A 265 -35.42 77.52 94.65
CA GLY A 265 -35.61 76.05 94.60
C GLY A 265 -35.74 75.32 93.24
N GLY A 266 -34.74 74.45 92.97
CA GLY A 266 -34.84 73.10 92.35
C GLY A 266 -35.13 73.01 90.84
N SER A 267 -34.86 71.95 90.09
CA SER A 267 -34.13 70.67 90.25
C SER A 267 -34.29 69.91 88.90
N SER A 268 -33.28 69.10 88.51
CA SER A 268 -33.34 67.89 87.63
C SER A 268 -33.83 68.02 86.17
N GLY A 269 -33.32 67.32 85.15
CA GLY A 269 -32.31 66.27 85.02
C GLY A 269 -32.47 65.55 83.66
N SER A 270 -31.44 64.78 83.25
CA SER A 270 -31.44 63.61 82.31
C SER A 270 -31.94 63.81 80.86
N ALA A 271 -31.55 63.11 79.79
CA ALA A 271 -30.78 61.89 79.48
C ALA A 271 -30.28 62.04 78.01
N ALA A 272 -29.07 61.66 77.59
CA ALA A 272 -28.63 60.33 77.12
C ALA A 272 -29.52 59.61 76.07
N VAL A 273 -28.85 59.01 75.06
CA VAL A 273 -29.18 57.83 74.19
C VAL A 273 -28.76 58.13 72.74
N ALA A 274 -27.58 57.66 72.28
CA ALA A 274 -27.33 56.40 71.53
C ALA A 274 -28.24 56.27 70.29
N GLY A 275 -27.74 56.23 69.05
CA GLY A 275 -26.82 55.24 68.48
C GLY A 275 -27.61 54.31 67.55
N ARG A 276 -27.27 54.27 66.25
CA ARG A 276 -27.43 53.10 65.37
C ARG A 276 -26.76 53.33 64.02
N ASP A 277 -25.63 52.66 63.86
CA ASP A 277 -25.12 52.17 62.58
C ASP A 277 -26.10 51.15 61.97
N ILE A 278 -26.33 51.23 60.66
CA ILE A 278 -26.77 50.10 59.84
C ILE A 278 -25.84 50.02 58.62
N LEU A 279 -25.25 48.84 58.50
CA LEU A 279 -24.29 48.38 57.51
C LEU A 279 -24.95 48.08 56.15
N ALA A 280 -24.11 48.21 55.12
CA ALA A 280 -23.99 47.38 53.92
C ALA A 280 -25.18 47.27 52.96
N GLY A 281 -25.15 48.08 51.90
CA GLY A 281 -25.79 47.78 50.62
C GLY A 281 -24.78 47.13 49.67
N GLU A 282 -25.13 45.96 49.17
CA GLU A 282 -24.32 45.07 48.34
C GLU A 282 -24.08 45.63 46.92
N ASN A 283 -22.83 45.53 46.47
CA ASN A 283 -22.43 45.78 45.08
C ASN A 283 -22.82 44.57 44.20
N GLY A 284 -23.90 44.69 43.44
CA GLY A 284 -24.24 43.80 42.34
C GLY A 284 -23.59 44.25 41.03
N ALA A 285 -22.32 43.90 40.83
CA ALA A 285 -21.66 44.04 39.52
C ALA A 285 -22.14 42.91 38.60
N GLY A 286 -23.03 43.24 37.66
CA GLY A 286 -23.47 42.32 36.61
C GLY A 286 -22.37 42.13 35.56
N ASP A 287 -21.72 40.97 35.59
CA ASP A 287 -20.84 40.48 34.53
C ASP A 287 -21.68 40.07 33.31
N SER A 288 -21.83 41.00 32.36
CA SER A 288 -22.31 40.74 31.00
C SER A 288 -21.12 40.59 30.05
N LYS A 289 -20.44 39.45 30.10
CA LYS A 289 -19.42 39.04 29.12
C LYS A 289 -19.49 37.55 28.83
N THR A 290 -20.52 37.09 28.13
CA THR A 290 -20.54 35.76 27.51
C THR A 290 -21.57 35.73 26.38
N LEU A 291 -21.25 36.34 25.24
CA LEU A 291 -21.96 36.11 23.97
C LEU A 291 -21.13 36.69 22.81
N LYS A 292 -19.97 36.07 22.55
CA LYS A 292 -19.20 36.28 21.32
C LYS A 292 -18.17 35.18 21.09
N SER A 293 -18.65 33.97 20.84
CA SER A 293 -17.80 32.84 20.39
C SER A 293 -18.70 31.68 19.97
N CYS A 294 -19.38 31.80 18.82
CA CYS A 294 -20.09 30.71 18.15
C CYS A 294 -20.34 31.10 16.69
N SER A 295 -19.29 31.16 15.86
CA SER A 295 -19.46 31.27 14.40
C SER A 295 -18.26 30.76 13.58
N GLU A 296 -17.34 29.98 14.14
CA GLU A 296 -16.09 29.59 13.47
C GLU A 296 -15.84 28.08 13.38
N THR A 297 -16.83 27.25 13.62
CA THR A 297 -16.73 25.81 13.39
C THR A 297 -17.60 25.41 12.22
N GLN A 298 -16.99 24.77 11.19
CA GLN A 298 -17.57 23.79 10.24
C GLN A 298 -17.09 23.82 8.76
N PRO A 299 -16.07 24.57 8.28
CA PRO A 299 -15.52 24.33 6.93
C PRO A 299 -14.61 23.08 6.83
N SER A 300 -13.95 22.72 7.94
CA SER A 300 -12.86 21.72 7.95
C SER A 300 -13.32 20.28 7.71
N ALA A 301 -14.51 19.89 8.20
CA ALA A 301 -14.98 18.51 8.07
C ALA A 301 -15.38 18.17 6.62
N VAL A 302 -16.00 19.12 5.92
CA VAL A 302 -16.37 18.96 4.51
C VAL A 302 -15.12 18.91 3.64
N GLN A 303 -14.12 19.75 3.93
CA GLN A 303 -12.87 19.77 3.18
C GLN A 303 -12.04 18.49 3.36
N ALA A 304 -11.99 17.95 4.58
CA ALA A 304 -11.37 16.65 4.85
C ALA A 304 -12.04 15.51 4.07
N SER A 305 -13.38 15.51 4.00
CA SER A 305 -14.13 14.50 3.23
C SER A 305 -13.89 14.59 1.72
N VAL A 306 -13.69 15.80 1.18
CA VAL A 306 -13.38 16.01 -0.25
C VAL A 306 -11.97 15.51 -0.59
N GLU A 307 -10.97 15.80 0.24
CA GLU A 307 -9.60 15.29 0.05
C GLU A 307 -9.55 13.76 0.12
N GLU A 308 -10.40 13.17 0.97
CA GLU A 308 -10.54 11.72 1.12
C GLU A 308 -11.06 11.04 -0.16
N LEU A 309 -12.08 11.62 -0.79
CA LEU A 309 -12.65 11.17 -2.06
C LEU A 309 -11.64 11.30 -3.21
N LEU A 310 -10.88 12.41 -3.25
CA LEU A 310 -9.83 12.62 -4.26
C LEU A 310 -8.71 11.58 -4.15
N ALA A 311 -8.27 11.25 -2.94
CA ALA A 311 -7.26 10.22 -2.71
C ALA A 311 -7.73 8.82 -3.15
N HIS A 312 -9.00 8.49 -2.88
CA HIS A 312 -9.60 7.22 -3.31
C HIS A 312 -9.71 7.12 -4.83
N ASN A 313 -10.13 8.20 -5.51
CA ASN A 313 -10.18 8.24 -6.97
C ASN A 313 -8.79 8.07 -7.60
N LYS A 314 -7.74 8.66 -7.01
CA LYS A 314 -6.36 8.48 -7.50
C LYS A 314 -5.93 7.00 -7.47
N LEU A 315 -6.22 6.30 -6.37
CA LEU A 315 -5.89 4.87 -6.22
C LEU A 315 -6.66 4.00 -7.21
N ILE A 316 -7.95 4.28 -7.43
CA ILE A 316 -8.77 3.57 -8.42
C ILE A 316 -8.18 3.74 -9.83
N THR A 317 -7.84 4.96 -10.22
CA THR A 317 -7.24 5.25 -11.53
C THR A 317 -5.93 4.49 -11.72
N GLU A 318 -5.09 4.41 -10.69
CA GLU A 318 -3.83 3.66 -10.75
C GLU A 318 -4.06 2.15 -10.90
N ARG A 319 -5.04 1.58 -10.20
CA ARG A 319 -5.43 0.17 -10.38
C ARG A 319 -6.00 -0.09 -11.78
N LEU A 320 -6.81 0.81 -12.32
CA LEU A 320 -7.35 0.70 -13.68
C LEU A 320 -6.24 0.77 -14.74
N ASN A 321 -5.25 1.65 -14.58
CA ASN A 321 -4.10 1.74 -15.48
C ASN A 321 -3.24 0.47 -15.47
N ASN A 322 -3.05 -0.14 -14.29
CA ASN A 322 -2.35 -1.41 -14.14
C ASN A 322 -3.12 -2.56 -14.79
N LEU A 323 -4.45 -2.57 -14.66
CA LEU A 323 -5.30 -3.56 -15.31
C LEU A 323 -5.30 -3.39 -16.84
N SER A 324 -5.39 -2.16 -17.34
CA SER A 324 -5.31 -1.84 -18.77
C SER A 324 -3.99 -2.33 -19.37
N SER A 325 -2.86 -2.02 -18.71
CA SER A 325 -1.54 -2.52 -19.13
C SER A 325 -1.48 -4.05 -19.18
N SER A 326 -2.15 -4.73 -18.25
CA SER A 326 -2.22 -6.19 -18.21
C SER A 326 -3.07 -6.76 -19.36
N ILE A 327 -4.18 -6.10 -19.69
CA ILE A 327 -5.03 -6.46 -20.83
C ILE A 327 -4.27 -6.29 -22.14
N ASP A 328 -3.55 -5.18 -22.32
CA ASP A 328 -2.75 -4.92 -23.54
C ASP A 328 -1.67 -5.99 -23.74
N LEU A 329 -1.02 -6.43 -22.67
CA LEU A 329 -0.05 -7.54 -22.71
C LEU A 329 -0.70 -8.88 -23.10
N LEU A 330 -1.89 -9.18 -22.56
CA LEU A 330 -2.63 -10.39 -22.93
C LEU A 330 -3.09 -10.35 -24.40
N GLN A 331 -3.48 -9.17 -24.89
CA GLN A 331 -3.87 -8.96 -26.28
C GLN A 331 -2.68 -9.17 -27.22
N ALA A 332 -1.53 -8.59 -26.90
CA ALA A 332 -0.30 -8.79 -27.67
C ALA A 332 0.14 -10.27 -27.70
N TRP A 333 -0.09 -11.00 -26.61
CA TRP A 333 0.15 -12.45 -26.58
C TRP A 333 -0.79 -13.22 -27.51
N LYS A 334 -2.09 -12.91 -27.48
CA LYS A 334 -3.09 -13.50 -28.38
C LYS A 334 -2.70 -13.30 -29.84
N ASP A 335 -2.33 -12.08 -30.21
CA ASP A 335 -1.91 -11.74 -31.57
C ASP A 335 -0.62 -12.49 -31.99
N SER A 336 0.34 -12.61 -31.07
CA SER A 336 1.56 -13.37 -31.34
C SER A 336 1.28 -14.87 -31.51
N ALA A 337 0.39 -15.44 -30.70
CA ALA A 337 0.01 -16.84 -30.79
C ALA A 337 -0.75 -17.14 -32.11
N ASP A 338 -1.69 -16.27 -32.48
CA ASP A 338 -2.44 -16.41 -33.74
C ASP A 338 -1.51 -16.24 -34.97
N LYS A 339 -0.52 -15.33 -34.90
CA LYS A 339 0.52 -15.21 -35.93
C LYS A 339 1.36 -16.48 -36.07
N SER A 340 1.87 -17.04 -34.98
CA SER A 340 2.62 -18.31 -35.02
C SER A 340 1.78 -19.47 -35.56
N ALA A 341 0.50 -19.54 -35.19
CA ALA A 341 -0.43 -20.54 -35.73
C ALA A 341 -0.66 -20.39 -37.25
N SER A 342 -0.66 -19.15 -37.77
CA SER A 342 -0.82 -18.87 -39.21
C SER A 342 0.44 -19.19 -40.03
N GLU A 343 1.64 -18.93 -39.50
CA GLU A 343 2.93 -19.23 -40.13
C GLU A 343 3.19 -20.75 -40.20
N ASN A 344 2.75 -21.49 -39.18
CA ASN A 344 2.84 -22.95 -39.19
C ASN A 344 1.87 -23.58 -40.20
N ARG A 345 0.66 -23.01 -40.37
CA ARG A 345 -0.31 -23.47 -41.38
C ARG A 345 0.17 -23.25 -42.81
N SER A 346 0.94 -22.20 -43.07
CA SER A 346 1.48 -21.90 -44.40
C SER A 346 2.73 -22.73 -44.75
N LYS A 347 3.48 -23.23 -43.76
CA LYS A 347 4.63 -24.11 -43.97
C LYS A 347 4.28 -25.60 -44.10
N ALA A 348 3.14 -26.04 -43.56
CA ALA A 348 2.68 -27.43 -43.70
C ALA A 348 2.27 -27.83 -45.15
N GLY A 349 2.22 -26.88 -46.08
CA GLY A 349 1.89 -27.13 -47.49
C GLY A 349 3.04 -27.65 -48.36
N CYS A 350 4.29 -27.65 -47.89
CA CYS A 350 5.45 -28.06 -48.69
C CYS A 350 6.41 -28.97 -47.92
N SER A 351 6.58 -30.18 -48.45
CA SER A 351 7.55 -31.23 -48.09
C SER A 351 7.33 -31.98 -46.77
N ALA A 352 6.95 -33.25 -46.95
CA ALA A 352 7.19 -34.31 -45.99
C ALA A 352 8.71 -34.52 -45.89
N PHE A 353 9.29 -34.23 -44.73
CA PHE A 353 10.34 -34.98 -44.02
C PHE A 353 11.10 -34.04 -43.07
N ALA A 354 11.18 -34.48 -41.81
CA ALA A 354 12.13 -34.11 -40.75
C ALA A 354 11.74 -33.01 -39.74
N THR A 355 11.70 -33.49 -38.48
CA THR A 355 11.92 -32.81 -37.18
C THR A 355 10.81 -31.92 -36.61
N GLU A 356 9.70 -32.56 -36.24
CA GLU A 356 8.75 -32.09 -35.22
C GLU A 356 9.35 -32.28 -33.82
N ASN A 357 9.71 -31.19 -33.14
CA ASN A 357 9.87 -31.08 -31.67
C ASN A 357 10.17 -29.62 -31.23
N ALA A 358 10.49 -28.72 -32.15
CA ALA A 358 10.78 -27.31 -31.85
C ALA A 358 9.61 -26.39 -31.42
N PRO A 359 8.30 -26.65 -31.67
CA PRO A 359 7.28 -25.63 -31.39
C PRO A 359 6.91 -25.46 -29.90
N ALA A 360 7.12 -26.48 -29.05
CA ALA A 360 6.70 -26.46 -27.65
C ALA A 360 7.64 -25.61 -26.75
N GLU A 361 8.94 -25.60 -27.04
CA GLU A 361 9.92 -24.78 -26.30
C GLU A 361 9.71 -23.27 -26.50
N GLY A 362 9.31 -22.86 -27.71
CA GLY A 362 8.99 -21.46 -28.00
C GLY A 362 7.82 -20.94 -27.16
N ALA A 363 6.75 -21.73 -27.07
CA ALA A 363 5.56 -21.36 -26.28
C ALA A 363 5.86 -21.31 -24.77
N LEU A 364 6.63 -22.26 -24.23
CA LEU A 364 7.07 -22.26 -22.84
C LEU A 364 8.00 -21.08 -22.52
N SER A 365 8.90 -20.71 -23.42
CA SER A 365 9.76 -19.53 -23.28
C SER A 365 8.95 -18.23 -23.25
N SER A 366 7.92 -18.11 -24.09
CA SER A 366 6.99 -16.97 -24.06
C SER A 366 6.16 -16.93 -22.77
N ILE A 367 5.67 -18.07 -22.27
CA ILE A 367 4.95 -18.16 -20.99
C ILE A 367 5.88 -17.77 -19.83
N LEU A 368 7.11 -18.28 -19.81
CA LEU A 368 8.11 -17.90 -18.81
C LEU A 368 8.45 -16.41 -18.87
N THR A 369 8.56 -15.82 -20.06
CA THR A 369 8.80 -14.37 -20.23
C THR A 369 7.63 -13.54 -19.69
N ILE A 370 6.40 -14.00 -19.90
CA ILE A 370 5.20 -13.32 -19.38
C ILE A 370 5.13 -13.44 -17.85
N VAL A 371 5.33 -14.64 -17.31
CA VAL A 371 5.40 -14.87 -15.86
C VAL A 371 6.54 -14.05 -15.24
N ARG A 372 7.69 -13.93 -15.93
CA ARG A 372 8.79 -13.05 -15.54
C ARG A 372 8.35 -11.60 -15.48
N ASN A 373 7.74 -11.08 -16.54
CA ASN A 373 7.29 -9.68 -16.59
C ASN A 373 6.20 -9.35 -15.55
N PHE A 374 5.28 -10.27 -15.29
CA PHE A 374 4.27 -10.08 -14.25
C PHE A 374 4.88 -10.16 -12.84
N GLY A 375 5.72 -11.15 -12.57
CA GLY A 375 6.37 -11.31 -11.25
C GLY A 375 7.36 -10.20 -10.91
N ILE A 376 7.99 -9.57 -11.90
CA ILE A 376 8.88 -8.41 -11.70
C ILE A 376 8.09 -7.16 -11.27
N ASN A 377 6.85 -7.01 -11.71
CA ASN A 377 6.04 -5.82 -11.41
C ASN A 377 5.28 -5.90 -10.09
N ILE A 378 5.07 -7.09 -9.51
CA ILE A 378 4.44 -7.22 -8.21
C ILE A 378 5.43 -6.78 -7.13
N ARG A 379 5.08 -5.71 -6.42
CA ARG A 379 5.92 -5.12 -5.37
C ARG A 379 5.46 -5.47 -3.97
N SER A 380 4.19 -5.81 -3.78
CA SER A 380 3.64 -6.09 -2.47
C SER A 380 2.77 -7.34 -2.45
N HIS A 381 2.72 -7.96 -1.28
CA HIS A 381 1.89 -9.12 -0.99
C HIS A 381 1.21 -8.94 0.37
N SER A 382 -0.11 -9.15 0.42
CA SER A 382 -0.86 -9.15 1.67
C SER A 382 -1.38 -10.55 1.97
N TRP A 383 -1.29 -10.97 3.24
CA TRP A 383 -1.74 -12.28 3.69
C TRP A 383 -2.42 -12.20 5.07
N VAL A 384 -3.21 -13.22 5.39
CA VAL A 384 -3.94 -13.31 6.66
C VAL A 384 -3.29 -14.36 7.55
N LEU A 385 -2.79 -13.92 8.70
CA LEU A 385 -2.28 -14.79 9.76
C LEU A 385 -3.46 -15.32 10.59
N LYS A 386 -3.83 -16.58 10.38
CA LYS A 386 -4.92 -17.24 11.13
C LYS A 386 -4.39 -18.02 12.34
N GLY A 387 -5.23 -18.18 13.36
CA GLY A 387 -4.93 -19.05 14.51
C GLY A 387 -3.95 -18.43 15.50
N LEU A 388 -4.05 -17.11 15.73
CA LEU A 388 -3.14 -16.37 16.58
C LEU A 388 -3.09 -16.92 18.02
N LYS A 389 -4.22 -17.36 18.58
CA LYS A 389 -4.32 -18.03 19.90
C LYS A 389 -3.51 -19.33 19.94
N ALA A 390 -3.56 -20.13 18.87
CA ALA A 390 -2.78 -21.36 18.78
C ALA A 390 -1.27 -21.07 18.71
N LEU A 391 -0.88 -20.04 17.96
CA LEU A 391 0.51 -19.57 17.90
C LEU A 391 0.99 -19.01 19.25
N LYS A 392 0.18 -18.21 19.96
CA LYS A 392 0.48 -17.74 21.32
C LYS A 392 0.70 -18.93 22.27
N LYS A 393 -0.20 -19.93 22.26
CA LYS A 393 -0.08 -21.15 23.08
C LYS A 393 1.21 -21.92 22.76
N LYS A 394 1.58 -22.02 21.49
CA LYS A 394 2.84 -22.65 21.05
C LYS A 394 4.04 -21.86 21.57
N ALA A 395 4.03 -20.54 21.44
CA ALA A 395 5.08 -19.65 21.95
C ALA A 395 5.22 -19.72 23.48
N THR A 396 4.12 -19.84 24.23
CA THR A 396 4.19 -20.06 25.69
C THR A 396 4.93 -21.33 26.05
N LYS A 397 4.76 -22.40 25.27
CA LYS A 397 5.40 -23.70 25.53
C LYS A 397 6.86 -23.74 25.09
N ALA A 398 7.16 -23.17 23.92
CA ALA A 398 8.47 -23.29 23.27
C ALA A 398 9.35 -22.03 23.38
N GLY A 399 8.86 -20.96 24.03
CA GLY A 399 9.49 -19.64 24.05
C GLY A 399 9.15 -18.79 22.83
N GLU A 400 9.02 -19.41 21.66
CA GLU A 400 8.61 -18.75 20.41
C GLU A 400 7.81 -19.67 19.48
N ALA A 401 7.07 -19.07 18.55
CA ALA A 401 6.37 -19.77 17.49
C ALA A 401 6.51 -19.00 16.18
N CYS A 402 6.94 -19.68 15.11
CA CYS A 402 7.04 -19.13 13.76
C CYS A 402 5.87 -19.58 12.90
N HIS A 403 5.41 -18.69 12.01
CA HIS A 403 4.45 -18.97 10.95
C HIS A 403 4.89 -18.29 9.67
N MET A 404 5.06 -19.08 8.60
CA MET A 404 5.40 -18.57 7.26
C MET A 404 4.15 -18.64 6.37
N SER A 405 3.98 -17.62 5.53
CA SER A 405 3.00 -17.63 4.44
C SER A 405 3.47 -18.51 3.27
N GLU A 406 2.62 -18.66 2.27
CA GLU A 406 2.97 -19.30 1.00
C GLU A 406 4.09 -18.53 0.27
N SER A 407 4.82 -19.20 -0.62
CA SER A 407 5.84 -18.55 -1.44
C SER A 407 5.18 -17.70 -2.52
N VAL A 408 5.63 -16.45 -2.65
CA VAL A 408 5.15 -15.49 -3.64
C VAL A 408 6.33 -14.88 -4.41
N TYR A 409 6.08 -14.50 -5.67
CA TYR A 409 7.07 -13.78 -6.46
C TYR A 409 6.88 -12.28 -6.29
N LEU A 410 7.89 -11.61 -5.71
CA LEU A 410 7.95 -10.16 -5.58
C LEU A 410 9.20 -9.64 -6.27
N ARG A 411 9.02 -8.75 -7.25
CA ARG A 411 10.11 -8.27 -8.12
C ARG A 411 10.98 -9.38 -8.70
N GLY A 412 10.36 -10.50 -9.04
CA GLY A 412 11.01 -11.69 -9.54
C GLY A 412 11.64 -12.61 -8.48
N TYR A 413 11.86 -12.14 -7.25
CA TYR A 413 12.34 -12.99 -6.16
C TYR A 413 11.23 -13.88 -5.61
N CYS A 414 11.52 -15.17 -5.43
CA CYS A 414 10.60 -16.08 -4.73
C CYS A 414 10.79 -15.92 -3.22
N VAL A 415 9.77 -15.42 -2.51
CA VAL A 415 9.87 -15.12 -1.07
C VAL A 415 8.65 -15.63 -0.30
N SER A 416 8.84 -16.05 0.94
CA SER A 416 7.76 -16.29 1.90
C SER A 416 7.90 -15.31 3.06
N PRO A 417 7.04 -14.30 3.18
CA PRO A 417 6.95 -13.54 4.42
C PRO A 417 6.42 -14.40 5.55
N GLY A 418 6.77 -14.07 6.78
CA GLY A 418 6.28 -14.74 7.95
C GLY A 418 6.34 -13.87 9.19
N VAL A 419 5.96 -14.47 10.31
CA VAL A 419 6.04 -13.85 11.63
C VAL A 419 6.57 -14.82 12.68
N VAL A 420 7.23 -14.27 13.67
CA VAL A 420 7.67 -14.96 14.88
C VAL A 420 7.01 -14.31 16.09
N ILE A 421 6.25 -15.10 16.85
CA ILE A 421 5.66 -14.67 18.13
C ILE A 421 6.57 -15.16 19.25
N LYS A 422 7.09 -14.25 20.07
CA LYS A 422 7.92 -14.58 21.23
C LYS A 422 7.17 -14.31 22.52
N ALA A 423 7.21 -15.27 23.45
CA ALA A 423 6.67 -15.11 24.79
C ALA A 423 7.77 -14.58 25.72
N GLN A 424 7.57 -13.39 26.30
CA GLN A 424 8.54 -12.78 27.21
C GLN A 424 7.82 -12.12 28.39
N ARG A 425 8.12 -12.60 29.61
CA ARG A 425 7.59 -12.05 30.88
C ARG A 425 6.06 -11.91 30.90
N GLY A 426 5.33 -12.88 30.35
CA GLY A 426 3.86 -12.87 30.30
C GLY A 426 3.25 -12.03 29.16
N SER A 427 4.07 -11.34 28.38
CA SER A 427 3.65 -10.64 27.16
C SER A 427 4.06 -11.39 25.90
N PHE A 428 3.39 -11.11 24.79
CA PHE A 428 3.73 -11.67 23.48
C PHE A 428 4.17 -10.57 22.52
N TRP A 429 5.27 -10.82 21.83
CA TRP A 429 5.87 -9.89 20.88
C TRP A 429 5.87 -10.50 19.48
N LEU A 430 5.29 -9.80 18.52
CA LEU A 430 5.29 -10.14 17.11
C LEU A 430 6.52 -9.55 16.44
N ARG A 431 7.27 -10.37 15.70
CA ARG A 431 8.32 -9.95 14.77
C ARG A 431 8.01 -10.46 13.38
N PHE A 432 8.49 -9.76 12.36
CA PHE A 432 8.40 -10.21 10.99
C PHE A 432 9.65 -10.96 10.59
N CYS A 433 9.51 -11.91 9.68
CA CYS A 433 10.61 -12.59 9.02
C CYS A 433 10.31 -12.73 7.53
N LEU A 434 11.35 -12.96 6.73
CA LEU A 434 11.22 -13.14 5.29
C LEU A 434 12.22 -14.20 4.85
N GLN A 435 11.70 -15.29 4.31
CA GLN A 435 12.50 -16.34 3.72
C GLN A 435 12.59 -16.10 2.22
N VAL A 436 13.81 -15.97 1.69
CA VAL A 436 14.05 -15.90 0.24
C VAL A 436 14.37 -17.32 -0.23
N HIS A 437 13.66 -17.78 -1.25
CA HIS A 437 13.79 -19.11 -1.84
C HIS A 437 14.49 -19.04 -3.18
N LYS A 438 15.02 -20.18 -3.63
CA LYS A 438 15.50 -20.31 -5.01
C LYS A 438 14.32 -20.13 -5.98
N GLY A 439 14.34 -19.06 -6.75
CA GLY A 439 13.36 -18.73 -7.77
C GLY A 439 13.77 -19.23 -9.15
N VAL A 440 12.77 -19.44 -10.02
CA VAL A 440 12.99 -19.75 -11.45
C VAL A 440 13.60 -18.56 -12.21
N MET A 441 13.59 -17.38 -11.61
CA MET A 441 14.14 -16.15 -12.19
C MET A 441 15.51 -15.78 -11.62
N ASP A 442 16.08 -16.55 -10.69
CA ASP A 442 17.27 -16.11 -9.95
C ASP A 442 18.47 -15.78 -10.84
N ASP A 443 18.61 -16.46 -11.98
CA ASP A 443 19.66 -16.22 -12.98
C ASP A 443 19.58 -14.81 -13.61
N ASP A 444 18.38 -14.21 -13.63
CA ASP A 444 18.11 -12.89 -14.19
C ASP A 444 18.08 -11.79 -13.11
N LEU A 445 18.15 -12.16 -11.82
CA LEU A 445 18.02 -11.24 -10.69
C LEU A 445 19.38 -10.77 -10.19
N ARG A 446 19.38 -9.58 -9.58
CA ARG A 446 20.57 -9.05 -8.92
C ARG A 446 20.75 -9.75 -7.57
N TRP A 447 21.95 -10.27 -7.34
CA TRP A 447 22.38 -10.74 -6.03
C TRP A 447 23.58 -9.93 -5.53
N PRO A 448 23.72 -9.70 -4.21
CA PRO A 448 22.81 -10.11 -3.13
C PRO A 448 21.43 -9.43 -3.21
N PHE A 449 20.43 -10.00 -2.54
CA PHE A 449 19.13 -9.35 -2.41
C PHE A 449 19.32 -8.01 -1.70
N ASP A 450 19.06 -6.91 -2.41
CA ASP A 450 19.33 -5.54 -1.96
C ASP A 450 18.07 -4.66 -2.04
N HIS A 451 16.91 -5.31 -1.97
CA HIS A 451 15.64 -4.61 -1.84
C HIS A 451 15.42 -4.18 -0.41
N GLU A 452 15.00 -2.93 -0.28
CA GLU A 452 14.45 -2.45 0.95
C GLU A 452 13.07 -3.10 1.21
N VAL A 453 12.91 -3.67 2.41
CA VAL A 453 11.71 -4.43 2.80
C VAL A 453 10.90 -3.62 3.78
N MET A 454 9.63 -3.40 3.46
CA MET A 454 8.65 -2.77 4.34
C MET A 454 7.60 -3.80 4.75
N PHE A 455 7.42 -3.96 6.06
CA PHE A 455 6.30 -4.71 6.63
C PHE A 455 5.23 -3.77 7.15
N SER A 456 3.97 -4.19 7.06
CA SER A 456 2.84 -3.43 7.57
C SER A 456 1.77 -4.35 8.15
N ILE A 457 1.09 -3.86 9.20
CA ILE A 457 -0.10 -4.49 9.78
C ILE A 457 -1.29 -3.67 9.32
N ILE A 458 -2.26 -4.31 8.67
CA ILE A 458 -3.46 -3.64 8.13
C ILE A 458 -4.60 -3.81 9.14
N HIS A 459 -5.24 -2.71 9.52
CA HIS A 459 -6.47 -2.77 10.31
C HIS A 459 -7.62 -3.35 9.47
N PRO A 460 -8.39 -4.34 9.95
CA PRO A 460 -9.42 -5.02 9.16
C PRO A 460 -10.53 -4.07 8.67
N THR A 461 -11.01 -3.19 9.54
CA THR A 461 -12.03 -2.19 9.21
C THR A 461 -11.50 -0.97 8.45
N TYR A 462 -10.32 -0.47 8.83
CA TYR A 462 -9.80 0.80 8.33
C TYR A 462 -8.49 0.58 7.56
N GLN A 463 -8.59 0.26 6.27
CA GLN A 463 -7.43 -0.02 5.41
C GLN A 463 -6.35 1.08 5.40
N ARG A 464 -6.67 2.32 5.82
CA ARG A 464 -5.72 3.44 5.91
C ARG A 464 -4.89 3.48 7.21
N HIS A 465 -5.22 2.66 8.21
CA HIS A 465 -4.41 2.53 9.41
C HIS A 465 -3.43 1.37 9.21
N GLU A 466 -2.37 1.63 8.43
CA GLU A 466 -1.23 0.74 8.29
C GLU A 466 -0.17 1.13 9.33
N ILE A 467 0.27 0.18 10.17
CA ILE A 467 1.44 0.39 11.04
C ILE A 467 2.67 0.00 10.23
N HIS A 468 3.45 1.00 9.79
CA HIS A 468 4.72 0.79 9.11
C HIS A 468 5.82 0.39 10.09
N ILE A 469 6.68 -0.51 9.64
CA ILE A 469 7.76 -1.08 10.44
C ILE A 469 9.06 -0.66 9.79
N ASP A 470 9.85 0.13 10.52
CA ASP A 470 11.13 0.63 10.04
C ASP A 470 12.06 -0.52 9.62
N HIS A 471 12.92 -0.15 8.67
CA HIS A 471 13.84 -0.97 7.92
C HIS A 471 14.58 -1.97 8.81
N PRO A 472 14.48 -3.28 8.55
CA PRO A 472 15.40 -4.20 9.19
C PRO A 472 16.82 -3.79 8.78
N ASN A 473 17.75 -3.76 9.75
CA ASN A 473 19.16 -3.55 9.45
C ASN A 473 19.57 -4.56 8.38
N SER A 474 19.96 -4.06 7.20
CA SER A 474 20.29 -4.88 6.04
C SER A 474 21.54 -5.71 6.37
N ALA A 475 21.33 -6.92 6.87
CA ALA A 475 22.33 -7.96 6.78
C ALA A 475 22.34 -8.38 5.31
N SER A 476 23.48 -8.23 4.64
CA SER A 476 23.64 -8.60 3.24
C SER A 476 23.32 -10.08 3.05
N LEU A 477 22.32 -10.37 2.22
CA LEU A 477 21.91 -11.74 1.91
C LEU A 477 22.89 -12.32 0.88
N THR A 478 23.85 -13.14 1.30
CA THR A 478 24.67 -13.88 0.33
C THR A 478 23.92 -15.10 -0.18
N GLU A 479 24.10 -15.39 -1.46
CA GLU A 479 23.65 -16.64 -2.09
C GLU A 479 24.32 -17.81 -1.34
N SER A 480 23.58 -18.51 -0.48
CA SER A 480 24.14 -19.63 0.29
C SER A 480 23.14 -20.78 0.36
N GLY A 481 23.67 -21.97 0.12
CA GLY A 481 22.97 -23.17 -0.35
C GLY A 481 21.71 -23.59 0.43
N ASP A 482 20.84 -24.30 -0.30
CA ASP A 482 19.62 -25.05 0.01
C ASP A 482 18.61 -24.54 1.07
N LYS A 483 18.96 -23.71 2.04
CA LYS A 483 18.05 -23.15 3.05
C LYS A 483 18.53 -21.81 3.65
N PRO A 484 18.62 -20.70 2.90
CA PRO A 484 18.77 -19.38 3.52
C PRO A 484 17.43 -18.95 4.13
N VAL A 485 17.10 -19.47 5.32
CA VAL A 485 16.07 -18.88 6.18
C VAL A 485 16.69 -17.65 6.83
N MET A 486 16.32 -16.47 6.35
CA MET A 486 16.77 -15.22 6.97
C MET A 486 15.71 -14.65 7.89
N ASN A 487 16.10 -14.50 9.15
CA ASN A 487 15.32 -13.78 10.13
C ASN A 487 15.80 -12.34 10.10
N PHE A 488 15.03 -11.47 9.45
CA PHE A 488 15.18 -10.03 9.62
C PHE A 488 14.81 -9.71 11.07
N ASP A 489 15.72 -9.10 11.84
CA ASP A 489 15.36 -8.61 13.17
C ASP A 489 14.65 -7.27 12.99
N THR A 490 13.33 -7.33 12.76
CA THR A 490 12.48 -6.14 12.71
C THR A 490 12.14 -5.68 14.12
N SER A 491 11.73 -4.42 14.24
CA SER A 491 11.04 -3.93 15.44
C SER A 491 9.94 -4.89 15.88
N SER A 492 9.87 -5.15 17.18
CA SER A 492 8.90 -6.08 17.77
C SER A 492 7.65 -5.35 18.24
N PHE A 493 6.47 -5.88 17.93
CA PHE A 493 5.17 -5.32 18.34
C PHE A 493 4.56 -6.10 19.49
N CYS A 494 4.13 -5.41 20.55
CA CYS A 494 3.41 -6.06 21.62
C CYS A 494 2.00 -6.44 21.14
N LEU A 495 1.65 -7.73 21.16
CA LEU A 495 0.35 -8.20 20.66
C LEU A 495 -0.82 -7.61 21.47
N SER A 496 -0.65 -7.33 22.76
CA SER A 496 -1.71 -6.71 23.56
C SER A 496 -2.04 -5.28 23.12
N PHE A 497 -1.07 -4.57 22.52
CA PHE A 497 -1.33 -3.27 21.90
C PHE A 497 -2.17 -3.42 20.64
N LEU A 498 -1.85 -4.40 19.78
CA LEU A 498 -2.62 -4.68 18.57
C LEU A 498 -4.06 -5.12 18.89
N GLU A 499 -4.24 -5.94 19.93
CA GLU A 499 -5.56 -6.33 20.44
C GLU A 499 -6.36 -5.12 20.94
N LYS A 500 -5.73 -4.25 21.75
CA LYS A 500 -6.38 -3.03 22.25
C LYS A 500 -6.76 -2.04 21.15
N LYS A 501 -6.04 -2.08 20.03
CA LYS A 501 -6.24 -1.22 18.85
C LYS A 501 -7.05 -1.89 17.75
N GLU A 502 -7.68 -3.03 18.03
CA GLU A 502 -8.62 -3.71 17.12
C GLU A 502 -8.00 -4.15 15.78
N TYR A 503 -6.66 -4.33 15.73
CA TYR A 503 -5.99 -4.92 14.57
C TYR A 503 -6.18 -6.44 14.48
N ILE A 504 -6.62 -7.07 15.56
CA ILE A 504 -6.87 -8.51 15.65
C ILE A 504 -8.37 -8.73 15.74
N GLU A 505 -8.93 -9.33 14.70
CA GLU A 505 -10.34 -9.69 14.59
C GLU A 505 -10.44 -11.19 14.34
N ASP A 506 -11.36 -11.89 15.01
CA ASP A 506 -11.61 -13.33 14.83
C ASP A 506 -10.38 -14.24 14.88
N ASP A 507 -9.42 -13.94 15.77
CA ASP A 507 -8.15 -14.68 15.90
C ASP A 507 -7.24 -14.58 14.65
N GLN A 508 -7.39 -13.49 13.89
CA GLN A 508 -6.69 -13.23 12.64
C GLN A 508 -6.02 -11.85 12.65
N LEU A 509 -4.95 -11.72 11.87
CA LEU A 509 -4.22 -10.47 11.65
C LEU A 509 -3.94 -10.33 10.15
N ILE A 510 -4.16 -9.16 9.57
CA ILE A 510 -3.86 -8.90 8.15
C ILE A 510 -2.48 -8.25 8.07
N LEU A 511 -1.60 -8.85 7.28
CA LEU A 511 -0.21 -8.47 7.14
C LEU A 511 0.12 -8.15 5.70
N LYS A 512 1.08 -7.25 5.49
CA LYS A 512 1.56 -6.82 4.17
C LYS A 512 3.08 -6.73 4.17
N LEU A 513 3.66 -7.23 3.09
CA LEU A 513 5.07 -7.14 2.74
C LEU A 513 5.15 -6.31 1.45
N GLU A 514 6.07 -5.35 1.40
CA GLU A 514 6.37 -4.56 0.21
C GLU A 514 7.88 -4.48 -0.02
N LEU A 515 8.30 -4.76 -1.26
CA LEU A 515 9.67 -4.55 -1.74
C LEU A 515 9.78 -3.18 -2.39
N LEU A 516 10.53 -2.29 -1.74
CA LEU A 516 10.83 -0.94 -2.21
C LEU A 516 12.00 -0.96 -3.21
N ALA A 517 12.38 0.21 -3.73
CA ALA A 517 13.47 0.32 -4.71
C ALA A 517 14.75 -0.37 -4.19
N SER A 518 15.52 -0.99 -5.11
CA SER A 518 16.88 -1.46 -4.78
C SER A 518 17.70 -0.27 -4.33
N ARG A 519 18.58 -0.46 -3.34
CA ARG A 519 19.59 0.54 -2.99
C ARG A 519 20.65 0.69 -4.08
#